data_AF-A0A1Q5TYF0-F1
#
_entry.id   AF-A0A1Q5TYF0-F1
#
_cell.length_a   1.000
_cell.length_b   1.000
_cell.length_c   1.000
_cell.angle_alpha   90.00
_cell.angle_beta   90.00
_cell.angle_gamma   90.00
#
_symmetry.space_group_name_H-M   'P 1'
#
loop_
_entity.id
_entity.type
_entity.pdbx_description
1 polymer ?
#
loop_
_entity_poly.entity_id
_entity_poly.type
_entity_poly.pdbx_seq_one_letter_code
_entity_poly.pdbx_strand_id
1 'polypeptide(L)'
;MALSSSIKNQISQWHKALSIHIDGFIPRAPQRQMIAEVAMTLADEEGRHLVIEASTGVGKTLSYLIPGIAISRAEQKPLVVSTANVALQDQIYSKDLPLLRKIIPDLKYTGAFGRARYVCPRNLEAICAAEGEQIDLMFLVEDQTEIANSEERELCRRLRSDYTTFVWDGLRDHHKLALTDSLWTKISTDKMNCLARNCQFYSRCPFFLARREIEDADVVVANHSLVMAALESESVLPEAKNLLLVLDEGHHIPEVARDALEVEGEITLFQLNGQLDAFIRHVEQYLVQFRPTKPPALANIPRLQTHCATIREHFTELAEITQALLPERGEAEEYLSNRIASMFHLDNLVLMYLIIIDH
;
A
#
# COMPACT_ATOMS: atom_id res chain seq x y z
N MET A 1 -2.23 29.82 -4.21
CA MET A 1 -1.23 30.87 -3.91
C MET A 1 -0.55 31.29 -5.19
N ALA A 2 -0.51 32.59 -5.51
CA ALA A 2 0.14 33.01 -6.75
C ALA A 2 1.63 32.60 -6.80
N LEU A 3 2.06 32.07 -7.94
CA LEU A 3 3.34 31.42 -8.17
C LEU A 3 4.45 32.48 -8.13
N SER A 4 5.15 32.54 -7.00
CA SER A 4 6.11 33.61 -6.72
C SER A 4 7.25 33.64 -7.75
N SER A 5 7.83 34.82 -7.98
CA SER A 5 9.00 34.98 -8.86
C SER A 5 10.18 34.12 -8.41
N SER A 6 10.33 33.88 -7.10
CA SER A 6 11.34 32.97 -6.55
C SER A 6 11.13 31.53 -6.98
N ILE A 7 9.89 31.01 -6.90
CA ILE A 7 9.56 29.64 -7.33
C ILE A 7 9.77 29.47 -8.83
N LYS A 8 9.34 30.46 -9.64
CA LYS A 8 9.55 30.46 -11.10
C LYS A 8 11.04 30.38 -11.47
N ASN A 9 11.86 31.18 -10.79
CA ASN A 9 13.31 31.16 -10.98
C ASN A 9 13.93 29.83 -10.55
N GLN A 10 13.47 29.25 -9.44
CA GLN A 10 13.95 27.95 -8.95
C GLN A 10 13.66 26.82 -9.95
N ILE A 11 12.42 26.74 -10.44
CA ILE A 11 12.00 25.77 -11.47
C ILE A 11 12.87 25.92 -12.72
N SER A 12 13.09 27.16 -13.18
CA SER A 12 13.93 27.43 -14.36
C SER A 12 15.39 27.01 -14.15
N GLN A 13 15.95 27.25 -12.97
CA GLN A 13 17.31 26.85 -12.62
C GLN A 13 17.46 25.33 -12.60
N TRP A 14 16.54 24.61 -11.94
CA TRP A 14 16.56 23.15 -11.91
C TRP A 14 16.36 22.53 -13.28
N HIS A 15 15.45 23.06 -14.11
CA HIS A 15 15.27 22.60 -15.48
C HIS A 15 16.52 22.79 -16.34
N LYS A 16 17.20 23.94 -16.23
CA LYS A 16 18.49 24.17 -16.91
C LYS A 16 19.59 23.24 -16.42
N ALA A 17 19.60 22.88 -15.15
CA ALA A 17 20.60 21.96 -14.60
C ALA A 17 20.47 20.53 -15.14
N LEU A 18 19.28 20.12 -15.63
CA LEU A 18 19.10 18.82 -16.29
C LEU A 18 20.06 18.61 -17.46
N SER A 19 20.33 19.67 -18.26
CA SER A 19 21.21 19.55 -19.43
C SER A 19 22.69 19.31 -19.05
N ILE A 20 23.05 19.48 -17.79
CA ILE A 20 24.39 19.24 -17.27
C ILE A 20 24.55 17.78 -16.81
N HIS A 21 23.47 17.16 -16.31
CA HIS A 21 23.51 15.83 -15.69
C HIS A 21 22.95 14.70 -16.56
N ILE A 22 22.29 15.03 -17.66
CA ILE A 22 21.73 14.09 -18.62
C ILE A 22 22.46 14.27 -19.96
N ASP A 23 23.28 13.29 -20.32
CA ASP A 23 23.94 13.26 -21.63
C ASP A 23 22.90 13.22 -22.75
N GLY A 24 23.01 14.16 -23.70
CA GLY A 24 22.07 14.25 -24.82
C GLY A 24 20.69 14.82 -24.46
N PHE A 25 20.55 15.52 -23.34
CA PHE A 25 19.29 16.20 -23.00
C PHE A 25 18.93 17.29 -24.02
N ILE A 26 17.74 17.16 -24.62
CA ILE A 26 17.20 18.14 -25.56
C ILE A 26 15.96 18.77 -24.93
N PRO A 27 15.97 20.09 -24.64
CA PRO A 27 14.82 20.77 -24.07
C PRO A 27 13.70 20.86 -25.12
N ARG A 28 12.52 20.33 -24.81
CA ARG A 28 11.36 20.31 -25.72
C ARG A 28 10.35 21.37 -25.32
N ALA A 29 9.71 22.02 -26.29
CA ALA A 29 8.66 23.01 -26.01
C ALA A 29 7.46 22.39 -25.25
N PRO A 30 6.96 21.19 -25.60
CA PRO A 30 5.88 20.53 -24.85
C PRO A 30 6.26 20.26 -23.38
N GLN A 31 7.53 19.93 -23.11
CA GLN A 31 8.01 19.72 -21.75
C GLN A 31 7.92 21.01 -20.92
N ARG A 32 8.36 22.14 -21.48
CA ARG A 32 8.28 23.44 -20.79
C ARG A 32 6.84 23.89 -20.55
N GLN A 33 5.95 23.62 -21.51
CA GLN A 33 4.53 23.89 -21.36
C GLN A 33 3.95 23.06 -20.22
N MET A 34 4.17 21.74 -20.21
CA MET A 34 3.72 20.87 -19.13
C MET A 34 4.24 21.31 -17.75
N ILE A 35 5.52 21.71 -17.65
CA ILE A 35 6.08 22.25 -16.40
C ILE A 35 5.31 23.50 -15.94
N ALA A 36 4.99 24.41 -16.86
CA ALA A 36 4.28 25.64 -16.53
C ALA A 36 2.84 25.35 -16.07
N GLU A 37 2.09 24.53 -16.81
CA GLU A 37 0.72 24.13 -16.48
C GLU A 37 0.67 23.42 -15.11
N VAL A 38 1.54 22.43 -14.90
CA VAL A 38 1.61 21.71 -13.61
C VAL A 38 1.94 22.67 -12.47
N ALA A 39 2.87 23.61 -12.68
CA ALA A 39 3.22 24.58 -11.65
C ALA A 39 2.02 25.48 -11.30
N MET A 40 1.31 26.02 -12.30
CA MET A 40 0.14 26.89 -12.10
C MET A 40 -1.00 26.17 -11.38
N THR A 41 -1.29 24.91 -11.73
CA THR A 41 -2.34 24.14 -11.08
C THR A 41 -1.97 23.74 -9.64
N LEU A 42 -0.75 23.24 -9.41
CA LEU A 42 -0.32 22.86 -8.06
C LEU A 42 -0.21 24.06 -7.12
N ALA A 43 0.06 25.25 -7.66
CA ALA A 43 0.05 26.50 -6.91
C ALA A 43 -1.37 27.06 -6.70
N ASP A 44 -2.44 26.41 -7.16
CA ASP A 44 -3.83 26.88 -7.02
C ASP A 44 -4.04 28.27 -7.70
N GLU A 45 -3.39 28.50 -8.85
CA GLU A 45 -3.63 29.68 -9.70
C GLU A 45 -4.71 29.43 -10.77
N GLU A 46 -4.72 28.24 -11.37
CA GLU A 46 -5.63 27.88 -12.46
C GLU A 46 -6.30 26.51 -12.21
N GLY A 47 -7.54 26.56 -11.71
CA GLY A 47 -8.42 25.40 -11.62
C GLY A 47 -8.12 24.45 -10.45
N ARG A 48 -9.07 23.54 -10.21
CA ARG A 48 -8.99 22.57 -9.11
C ARG A 48 -8.10 21.37 -9.46
N HIS A 49 -8.11 20.98 -10.73
CA HIS A 49 -7.45 19.80 -11.29
C HIS A 49 -6.96 20.13 -12.70
N LEU A 50 -5.90 19.44 -13.12
CA LEU A 50 -5.37 19.51 -14.46
C LEU A 50 -5.27 18.08 -15.01
N VAL A 51 -5.65 17.95 -16.28
CA VAL A 51 -5.51 16.71 -17.04
C VAL A 51 -4.65 17.04 -18.24
N ILE A 52 -3.48 16.43 -18.31
CA ILE A 52 -2.55 16.58 -19.42
C ILE A 52 -2.33 15.22 -20.04
N GLU A 53 -2.37 15.18 -21.37
CA GLU A 53 -1.87 14.06 -22.15
C GLU A 53 -0.46 14.40 -22.62
N ALA A 54 0.52 13.53 -22.32
CA ALA A 54 1.91 13.76 -22.67
C ALA A 54 2.46 12.55 -23.42
N SER A 55 2.69 12.69 -24.72
CA SER A 55 3.25 11.59 -25.52
C SER A 55 4.57 11.05 -24.94
N THR A 56 4.82 9.77 -25.15
CA THR A 56 6.06 9.11 -24.72
C THR A 56 7.30 9.86 -25.22
N GLY A 57 8.32 9.95 -24.37
CA GLY A 57 9.57 10.65 -24.70
C GLY A 57 9.55 12.18 -24.54
N VAL A 58 8.41 12.80 -24.18
CA VAL A 58 8.35 14.24 -23.83
C VAL A 58 9.12 14.55 -22.53
N GLY A 59 9.33 13.54 -21.67
CA GLY A 59 9.96 13.69 -20.36
C GLY A 59 8.95 14.03 -19.27
N LYS A 60 7.75 13.43 -19.34
CA LYS A 60 6.59 13.57 -18.46
C LYS A 60 6.97 13.58 -16.97
N THR A 61 7.75 12.57 -16.54
CA THR A 61 8.19 12.41 -15.15
C THR A 61 8.91 13.64 -14.60
N LEU A 62 9.90 14.15 -15.33
CA LEU A 62 10.62 15.36 -14.92
C LEU A 62 9.74 16.61 -14.99
N SER A 63 8.79 16.64 -15.93
CA SER A 63 7.88 17.78 -16.11
C SER A 63 6.95 18.00 -14.92
N TYR A 64 6.52 16.95 -14.22
CA TYR A 64 5.72 17.10 -13.00
C TYR A 64 6.58 17.13 -11.73
N LEU A 65 7.72 16.41 -11.69
CA LEU A 65 8.56 16.36 -10.48
C LEU A 65 9.21 17.71 -10.16
N ILE A 66 9.77 18.40 -11.17
CA ILE A 66 10.48 19.67 -10.93
C ILE A 66 9.57 20.75 -10.32
N PRO A 67 8.42 21.10 -10.95
CA PRO A 67 7.52 22.08 -10.35
C PRO A 67 6.88 21.55 -9.06
N GLY A 68 6.55 20.25 -9.01
CA GLY A 68 5.96 19.63 -7.81
C GLY A 68 6.87 19.72 -6.59
N ILE A 69 8.18 19.46 -6.73
CA ILE A 69 9.17 19.59 -5.65
C ILE A 69 9.31 21.05 -5.21
N ALA A 70 9.32 21.99 -6.17
CA ALA A 70 9.46 23.41 -5.87
C ALA A 70 8.29 23.92 -5.01
N ILE A 71 7.07 23.51 -5.36
CA ILE A 71 5.85 23.89 -4.65
C ILE A 71 5.72 23.12 -3.34
N SER A 72 6.08 21.82 -3.32
CA SER A 72 6.13 21.00 -2.10
C SER A 72 6.96 21.66 -1.00
N ARG A 73 8.17 22.14 -1.35
CA ARG A 73 9.04 22.87 -0.41
C ARG A 73 8.50 24.23 -0.01
N ALA A 74 7.88 24.96 -0.93
CA ALA A 74 7.33 26.28 -0.65
C ALA A 74 6.10 26.22 0.28
N GLU A 75 5.26 25.19 0.13
CA GLU A 75 4.04 25.01 0.93
C GLU A 75 4.22 24.09 2.13
N GLN A 76 5.39 23.44 2.29
CA GLN A 76 5.64 22.40 3.29
C GLN A 76 4.62 21.26 3.21
N LYS A 77 4.29 20.84 1.98
CA LYS A 77 3.36 19.75 1.68
C LYS A 77 4.07 18.70 0.83
N PRO A 78 4.14 17.42 1.26
CA PRO A 78 4.77 16.38 0.46
C PRO A 78 4.10 16.22 -0.90
N LEU A 79 4.92 16.03 -1.93
CA LEU A 79 4.48 15.66 -3.27
C LEU A 79 4.30 14.14 -3.33
N VAL A 80 3.06 13.67 -3.37
CA VAL A 80 2.73 12.27 -3.61
C VAL A 80 2.65 12.04 -5.12
N VAL A 81 3.53 11.18 -5.64
CA VAL A 81 3.50 10.73 -7.03
C VAL A 81 3.00 9.30 -7.05
N SER A 82 1.81 9.12 -7.61
CA SER A 82 1.17 7.81 -7.75
C SER A 82 1.35 7.29 -9.16
N THR A 83 1.69 6.00 -9.31
CA THR A 83 1.76 5.33 -10.61
C THR A 83 1.05 3.99 -10.60
N ALA A 84 0.84 3.40 -11.78
CA ALA A 84 0.01 2.21 -11.98
C ALA A 84 0.62 0.92 -11.39
N ASN A 85 1.94 0.73 -11.48
CA ASN A 85 2.58 -0.53 -11.06
C ASN A 85 3.90 -0.31 -10.31
N VAL A 86 4.36 -1.36 -9.63
CA VAL A 86 5.58 -1.31 -8.79
C VAL A 86 6.83 -1.04 -9.64
N ALA A 87 6.91 -1.55 -10.86
CA ALA A 87 8.06 -1.33 -11.73
C ALA A 87 8.23 0.14 -12.13
N LEU A 88 7.13 0.85 -12.41
CA LEU A 88 7.14 2.29 -12.68
C LEU A 88 7.47 3.09 -11.40
N GLN A 89 6.96 2.65 -10.25
CA GLN A 89 7.32 3.23 -8.95
C GLN A 89 8.83 3.11 -8.69
N ASP A 90 9.41 1.93 -8.96
CA ASP A 90 10.84 1.67 -8.82
C ASP A 90 11.67 2.47 -9.83
N GLN A 91 11.15 2.71 -11.03
CA GLN A 91 11.80 3.57 -12.01
C GLN A 91 11.91 5.01 -11.48
N ILE A 92 10.81 5.57 -10.97
CA ILE A 92 10.79 6.92 -10.39
C ILE A 92 11.73 6.97 -9.16
N TYR A 93 11.65 5.98 -8.28
CA TYR A 93 12.43 5.92 -7.04
C TYR A 93 13.92 5.69 -7.25
N SER A 94 14.31 4.80 -8.17
CA SER A 94 15.69 4.34 -8.33
C SER A 94 16.45 5.03 -9.47
N LYS A 95 15.76 5.76 -10.37
CA LYS A 95 16.40 6.47 -11.48
C LYS A 95 16.10 7.97 -11.48
N ASP A 96 14.82 8.36 -11.51
CA ASP A 96 14.44 9.76 -11.71
C ASP A 96 14.71 10.63 -10.47
N LEU A 97 14.36 10.16 -9.28
CA LEU A 97 14.64 10.88 -8.03
C LEU A 97 16.14 10.96 -7.68
N PRO A 98 16.96 9.91 -7.87
CA PRO A 98 18.42 10.01 -7.74
C PRO A 98 19.05 10.99 -8.73
N LEU A 99 18.52 11.10 -9.95
CA LEU A 99 18.94 12.10 -10.91
C LEU A 99 18.62 13.53 -10.42
N LEU A 100 17.39 13.75 -9.92
CA LEU A 100 17.01 15.03 -9.33
C LEU A 100 17.82 15.36 -8.08
N ARG A 101 18.22 14.37 -7.28
CA ARG A 101 19.09 14.56 -6.11
C ARG A 101 20.49 15.08 -6.48
N LYS A 102 20.99 14.81 -7.70
CA LYS A 102 22.23 15.42 -8.19
C LYS A 102 22.08 16.93 -8.41
N ILE A 103 20.88 17.38 -8.75
CA ILE A 103 20.52 18.79 -9.00
C ILE A 103 20.07 19.49 -7.71
N ILE A 104 19.43 18.74 -6.82
CA ILE A 104 18.84 19.17 -5.55
C ILE A 104 19.43 18.29 -4.44
N PRO A 105 20.65 18.60 -3.92
CA PRO A 105 21.39 17.70 -3.04
C PRO A 105 20.68 17.35 -1.73
N ASP A 106 19.82 18.25 -1.25
CA ASP A 106 19.03 18.12 -0.03
C ASP A 106 17.64 17.49 -0.27
N LEU A 107 17.36 16.99 -1.48
CA LEU A 107 16.09 16.34 -1.80
C LEU A 107 15.82 15.12 -0.91
N LYS A 108 14.72 15.17 -0.18
CA LYS A 108 14.23 14.05 0.64
C LYS A 108 13.11 13.35 -0.11
N TYR A 109 13.26 12.06 -0.36
CA TYR A 109 12.20 11.26 -0.96
C TYR A 109 12.11 9.89 -0.32
N THR A 110 10.91 9.32 -0.31
CA THR A 110 10.66 7.96 0.19
C THR A 110 9.63 7.24 -0.68
N GLY A 111 9.58 5.92 -0.56
CA GLY A 111 8.61 5.06 -1.24
C GLY A 111 7.53 4.61 -0.26
N ALA A 112 6.27 4.74 -0.65
CA ALA A 112 5.14 4.21 0.09
C ALA A 112 4.70 2.88 -0.53
N PHE A 113 4.67 1.83 0.29
CA PHE A 113 4.28 0.50 -0.12
C PHE A 113 3.24 -0.07 0.85
N GLY A 114 2.43 -1.01 0.35
CA GLY A 114 1.47 -1.72 1.18
C GLY A 114 2.14 -2.50 2.30
N ARG A 115 1.48 -2.66 3.45
CA ARG A 115 2.05 -3.33 4.63
C ARG A 115 2.55 -4.75 4.32
N ALA A 116 1.82 -5.50 3.51
CA ALA A 116 2.18 -6.85 3.11
C ALA A 116 3.51 -6.94 2.34
N ARG A 117 4.05 -5.82 1.82
CA ARG A 117 5.37 -5.75 1.15
C ARG A 117 6.53 -5.62 2.13
N TYR A 118 6.25 -5.38 3.41
CA TYR A 118 7.26 -5.25 4.44
C TYR A 118 7.36 -6.53 5.28
N VAL A 119 8.60 -6.89 5.63
CA VAL A 119 8.84 -7.95 6.60
C VAL A 119 8.35 -7.54 7.98
N CYS A 120 7.76 -8.48 8.71
CA CYS A 120 7.36 -8.32 10.10
C CYS A 120 8.49 -8.87 11.00
N PRO A 121 9.26 -8.02 11.70
CA PRO A 121 10.37 -8.48 12.53
C PRO A 121 9.92 -9.51 13.57
N ARG A 122 8.70 -9.38 14.10
CA ARG A 122 8.11 -10.35 15.04
C ARG A 122 8.00 -11.75 14.42
N ASN A 123 7.43 -11.86 13.23
CA ASN A 123 7.24 -13.14 12.57
C ASN A 123 8.59 -13.73 12.13
N LEU A 124 9.47 -12.88 11.62
CA LEU A 124 10.83 -13.27 11.24
C LEU A 124 11.59 -13.88 12.43
N GLU A 125 11.51 -13.25 13.60
CA GLU A 125 12.17 -13.72 14.81
C GLU A 125 11.59 -15.04 15.31
N ALA A 126 10.27 -15.19 15.23
CA ALA A 126 9.58 -16.40 15.64
C ALA A 126 9.97 -17.61 14.77
N ILE A 127 10.15 -17.43 13.46
CA ILE A 127 10.66 -18.49 12.58
C ILE A 127 12.14 -18.79 12.85
N CYS A 128 12.95 -17.77 13.15
CA CYS A 128 14.38 -17.95 13.47
C CYS A 128 14.61 -18.71 14.79
N ALA A 129 13.75 -18.49 15.79
CA ALA A 129 13.90 -19.03 17.15
C ALA A 129 13.42 -20.49 17.32
N ALA A 130 12.82 -21.10 16.30
CA ALA A 130 12.17 -22.41 16.36
C ALA A 130 13.13 -23.63 16.45
N GLU A 131 14.27 -23.53 17.15
CA GLU A 131 15.15 -24.66 17.49
C GLU A 131 14.92 -25.15 18.93
N GLY A 132 14.59 -26.43 19.09
CA GLY A 132 14.86 -27.17 20.32
C GLY A 132 13.83 -27.10 21.46
N GLU A 133 12.89 -26.16 21.48
CA GLU A 133 11.81 -26.16 22.47
C GLU A 133 10.45 -26.18 21.77
N GLN A 134 9.57 -27.08 22.23
CA GLN A 134 8.13 -26.98 22.04
C GLN A 134 7.65 -25.70 22.74
N ILE A 135 7.94 -24.54 22.17
CA ILE A 135 7.35 -23.27 22.56
C ILE A 135 6.35 -22.93 21.46
N ASP A 136 5.09 -23.25 21.75
CA ASP A 136 3.93 -22.44 21.40
C ASP A 136 3.79 -22.00 19.92
N LEU A 137 4.29 -22.84 19.00
CA LEU A 137 4.34 -22.60 17.55
C LEU A 137 2.99 -22.68 16.83
N MET A 138 1.87 -22.71 17.57
CA MET A 138 0.52 -22.63 16.98
C MET A 138 0.14 -21.19 16.55
N PHE A 139 1.01 -20.21 16.81
CA PHE A 139 0.71 -18.79 16.72
C PHE A 139 0.85 -18.16 15.32
N LEU A 140 1.51 -18.81 14.36
CA LEU A 140 1.97 -18.08 13.17
C LEU A 140 1.10 -18.18 11.92
N VAL A 141 0.19 -19.15 11.81
CA VAL A 141 -0.49 -19.34 10.52
C VAL A 141 -1.92 -19.83 10.69
N GLU A 142 -2.87 -18.96 10.34
CA GLU A 142 -4.21 -19.39 9.93
C GLU A 142 -4.07 -20.36 8.77
N ASP A 143 -4.68 -21.55 8.92
CA ASP A 143 -4.78 -22.63 7.95
C ASP A 143 -3.48 -23.19 7.32
N GLN A 144 -3.20 -24.45 7.67
CA GLN A 144 -2.47 -25.41 6.83
C GLN A 144 -1.06 -25.05 6.31
N THR A 145 -0.21 -24.37 7.07
CA THR A 145 1.20 -24.22 6.63
C THR A 145 2.14 -25.20 7.31
N GLU A 146 2.84 -25.92 6.45
CA GLU A 146 4.05 -26.66 6.71
C GLU A 146 4.99 -25.86 7.62
N ILE A 147 5.36 -26.47 8.74
CA ILE A 147 6.44 -26.03 9.63
C ILE A 147 7.61 -25.59 8.75
N ALA A 148 8.10 -24.36 8.93
CA ALA A 148 9.15 -23.82 8.08
C ALA A 148 10.34 -24.80 7.97
N ASN A 149 10.67 -25.18 6.73
CA ASN A 149 11.72 -26.15 6.43
C ASN A 149 13.08 -25.64 6.97
N SER A 150 14.05 -26.53 7.19
CA SER A 150 15.39 -26.16 7.66
C SER A 150 16.04 -25.09 6.75
N GLU A 151 15.80 -25.17 5.45
CA GLU A 151 16.24 -24.19 4.45
C GLU A 151 15.56 -22.81 4.60
N GLU A 152 14.24 -22.79 4.84
CA GLU A 152 13.47 -21.55 5.06
C GLU A 152 13.94 -20.82 6.32
N ARG A 153 14.28 -21.56 7.37
CA ARG A 153 14.82 -21.01 8.62
C ARG A 153 16.18 -20.37 8.42
N GLU A 154 17.06 -21.05 7.68
CA GLU A 154 18.38 -20.51 7.37
C GLU A 154 18.28 -19.24 6.53
N LEU A 155 17.34 -19.21 5.57
CA LEU A 155 17.02 -18.01 4.82
C LEU A 155 16.51 -16.89 5.72
N CYS A 156 15.61 -17.17 6.66
CA CYS A 156 15.11 -16.17 7.63
C CYS A 156 16.23 -15.60 8.51
N ARG A 157 17.20 -16.42 8.93
CA ARG A 157 18.36 -15.94 9.70
C ARG A 157 19.22 -14.97 8.90
N ARG A 158 19.40 -15.23 7.60
CA ARG A 158 20.10 -14.31 6.68
C ARG A 158 19.32 -13.02 6.52
N LEU A 159 18.02 -13.08 6.23
CA LEU A 159 17.16 -11.89 6.14
C LEU A 159 17.19 -11.04 7.42
N ARG A 160 17.17 -11.67 8.59
CA ARG A 160 17.30 -10.99 9.88
C ARG A 160 18.66 -10.29 10.01
N SER A 161 19.74 -10.97 9.63
CA SER A 161 21.09 -10.40 9.63
C SER A 161 21.17 -9.20 8.69
N ASP A 162 20.66 -9.33 7.46
CA ASP A 162 20.69 -8.28 6.44
C ASP A 162 19.89 -7.05 6.90
N TYR A 163 18.74 -7.27 7.54
CA TYR A 163 17.94 -6.19 8.13
C TYR A 163 18.67 -5.52 9.31
N THR A 164 19.24 -6.30 10.23
CA THR A 164 19.94 -5.77 11.42
C THR A 164 21.22 -5.02 11.08
N THR A 165 21.86 -5.40 9.97
CA THR A 165 23.08 -4.74 9.45
C THR A 165 22.79 -3.59 8.48
N PHE A 166 21.52 -3.24 8.27
CA PHE A 166 21.08 -2.19 7.33
C PHE A 166 21.52 -2.42 5.87
N VAL A 167 21.81 -3.67 5.51
CA VAL A 167 22.03 -4.08 4.11
C VAL A 167 20.70 -4.15 3.36
N TRP A 168 19.61 -4.40 4.10
CA TRP A 168 18.25 -4.46 3.59
C TRP A 168 17.31 -3.58 4.42
N ASP A 169 16.36 -2.93 3.75
CA ASP A 169 15.37 -2.02 4.35
C ASP A 169 14.09 -2.72 4.83
N GLY A 170 13.96 -4.02 4.55
CA GLY A 170 12.79 -4.82 4.94
C GLY A 170 11.69 -4.89 3.88
N LEU A 171 11.88 -4.31 2.69
CA LEU A 171 10.94 -4.40 1.58
C LEU A 171 11.21 -5.66 0.73
N ARG A 172 10.18 -6.45 0.42
CA ARG A 172 10.31 -7.70 -0.36
C ARG A 172 11.15 -7.53 -1.63
N ASP A 173 10.83 -6.50 -2.41
CA ASP A 173 11.33 -6.29 -3.77
C ASP A 173 12.77 -5.74 -3.79
N HIS A 174 13.26 -5.23 -2.66
CA HIS A 174 14.62 -4.67 -2.54
C HIS A 174 15.67 -5.71 -2.10
N HIS A 175 15.26 -6.95 -1.81
CA HIS A 175 16.20 -8.01 -1.46
C HIS A 175 16.77 -8.70 -2.70
N LYS A 176 18.07 -9.03 -2.70
CA LYS A 176 18.73 -9.72 -3.83
C LYS A 176 18.32 -11.20 -3.99
N LEU A 177 17.69 -11.76 -2.97
CA LEU A 177 17.28 -13.17 -2.96
C LEU A 177 15.85 -13.27 -3.47
N ALA A 178 15.58 -14.24 -4.33
CA ALA A 178 14.23 -14.58 -4.72
C ALA A 178 13.50 -15.24 -3.54
N LEU A 179 12.50 -14.55 -2.99
CA LEU A 179 11.69 -15.04 -1.86
C LEU A 179 10.38 -15.63 -2.40
N THR A 180 10.09 -16.88 -2.00
CA THR A 180 8.84 -17.57 -2.35
C THR A 180 7.65 -16.91 -1.67
N ASP A 181 6.48 -16.94 -2.32
CA ASP A 181 5.25 -16.37 -1.74
C ASP A 181 4.86 -17.06 -0.43
N SER A 182 5.00 -18.39 -0.36
CA SER A 182 4.72 -19.16 0.86
C SER A 182 5.54 -18.67 2.05
N LEU A 183 6.86 -18.47 1.87
CA LEU A 183 7.71 -17.93 2.93
C LEU A 183 7.32 -16.50 3.28
N TRP A 184 7.08 -15.66 2.26
CA TRP A 184 6.75 -14.25 2.46
C TRP A 184 5.47 -14.04 3.26
N THR A 185 4.43 -14.85 3.00
CA THR A 185 3.19 -14.84 3.79
C THR A 185 3.43 -15.18 5.25
N LYS A 186 4.39 -16.07 5.57
CA LYS A 186 4.77 -16.38 6.96
C LYS A 186 5.52 -15.23 7.64
N ILE A 187 6.43 -14.53 6.94
CA ILE A 187 7.28 -13.48 7.52
C ILE A 187 6.72 -12.06 7.41
N SER A 188 5.66 -11.83 6.64
CA SER A 188 4.94 -10.57 6.56
C SER A 188 3.68 -10.60 7.45
N THR A 189 2.96 -9.49 7.54
CA THR A 189 1.74 -9.39 8.34
C THR A 189 0.82 -8.36 7.70
N ASP A 190 -0.49 -8.61 7.78
CA ASP A 190 -1.51 -7.72 7.27
C ASP A 190 -1.90 -6.63 8.29
N LYS A 191 -2.97 -5.88 8.02
CA LYS A 191 -3.40 -4.82 8.94
C LYS A 191 -3.99 -5.40 10.23
N MET A 192 -4.74 -6.50 10.12
CA MET A 192 -5.53 -7.06 11.20
C MET A 192 -4.67 -7.80 12.23
N ASN A 193 -3.65 -8.54 11.77
CA ASN A 193 -2.79 -9.32 12.67
C ASN A 193 -1.63 -8.52 13.27
N CYS A 194 -1.50 -7.23 12.92
CA CYS A 194 -0.45 -6.37 13.44
C CYS A 194 -0.81 -5.76 14.80
N LEU A 195 0.04 -5.98 15.80
CA LEU A 195 -0.12 -5.44 17.16
C LEU A 195 0.15 -3.92 17.27
N ALA A 196 0.59 -3.26 16.19
CA ALA A 196 0.90 -1.84 16.13
C ALA A 196 1.74 -1.35 17.32
N ARG A 197 1.24 -0.38 18.11
CA ARG A 197 1.96 0.20 19.26
C ARG A 197 2.22 -0.79 20.39
N ASN A 198 1.47 -1.89 20.46
CA ASN A 198 1.65 -2.95 21.47
C ASN A 198 2.76 -3.95 21.05
N CYS A 199 3.29 -3.85 19.83
CA CYS A 199 4.36 -4.72 19.36
C CYS A 199 5.70 -4.31 19.97
N GLN A 200 6.44 -5.27 20.53
CA GLN A 200 7.79 -5.04 21.07
C GLN A 200 8.80 -4.54 20.01
N PHE A 201 8.55 -4.85 18.73
CA PHE A 201 9.39 -4.43 17.60
C PHE A 201 8.91 -3.13 16.94
N TYR A 202 7.91 -2.43 17.49
CA TYR A 202 7.31 -1.24 16.86
C TYR A 202 8.34 -0.16 16.45
N SER A 203 9.34 0.08 17.30
CA SER A 203 10.38 1.09 17.05
C SER A 203 11.37 0.73 15.93
N ARG A 204 11.47 -0.55 15.60
CA ARG A 204 12.35 -1.10 14.55
C ARG A 204 11.53 -1.82 13.46
N CYS A 205 10.27 -1.44 13.29
CA CYS A 205 9.43 -2.04 12.27
C CYS A 205 9.61 -1.26 10.97
N PRO A 206 10.03 -1.91 9.86
CA PRO A 206 10.36 -1.21 8.61
C PRO A 206 9.15 -0.45 8.06
N PHE A 207 7.95 -1.03 8.13
CA PHE A 207 6.71 -0.35 7.74
C PHE A 207 6.47 0.96 8.51
N PHE A 208 6.66 0.97 9.84
CA PHE A 208 6.44 2.17 10.64
C PHE A 208 7.59 3.18 10.52
N LEU A 209 8.81 2.73 10.24
CA LEU A 209 9.93 3.60 9.91
C LEU A 209 9.69 4.33 8.58
N ALA A 210 9.36 3.59 7.51
CA ALA A 210 9.00 4.17 6.22
C ALA A 210 7.81 5.14 6.33
N ARG A 211 6.81 4.81 7.15
CA ARG A 211 5.68 5.72 7.41
C ARG A 211 6.10 7.03 8.09
N ARG A 212 7.08 7.02 8.99
CA ARG A 212 7.59 8.25 9.62
C ARG A 212 8.39 9.08 8.60
N GLU A 213 9.12 8.43 7.72
CA GLU A 213 9.86 9.13 6.65
C GLU A 213 8.94 9.89 5.69
N ILE A 214 7.71 9.41 5.48
CA ILE A 214 6.70 10.08 4.64
C ILE A 214 6.38 11.49 5.15
N GLU A 215 6.36 11.72 6.47
CA GLU A 215 6.03 13.03 7.06
C GLU A 215 7.11 14.08 6.79
N ASP A 216 8.38 13.66 6.68
CA ASP A 216 9.54 14.53 6.49
C ASP A 216 10.03 14.58 5.03
N ALA A 217 9.37 13.88 4.11
CA ALA A 217 9.79 13.76 2.72
C ALA A 217 9.26 14.93 1.86
N ASP A 218 10.10 15.42 0.93
CA ASP A 218 9.66 16.34 -0.13
C ASP A 218 8.78 15.61 -1.15
N VAL A 219 9.12 14.34 -1.45
CA VAL A 219 8.44 13.48 -2.43
C VAL A 219 8.17 12.09 -1.88
N VAL A 220 6.96 11.58 -2.09
CA VAL A 220 6.53 10.23 -1.73
C VAL A 220 6.07 9.52 -3.00
N VAL A 221 6.74 8.44 -3.38
CA VAL A 221 6.31 7.64 -4.55
C VAL A 221 5.39 6.52 -4.06
N ALA A 222 4.21 6.40 -4.64
CA ALA A 222 3.19 5.42 -4.26
C ALA A 222 2.58 4.74 -5.49
N ASN A 223 1.85 3.65 -5.26
CA ASN A 223 0.99 3.04 -6.26
C ASN A 223 -0.46 3.57 -6.14
N HIS A 224 -1.21 3.63 -7.24
CA HIS A 224 -2.63 3.99 -7.26
C HIS A 224 -3.46 3.23 -6.23
N SER A 225 -3.29 1.92 -6.09
CA SER A 225 -4.05 1.11 -5.12
C SER A 225 -3.78 1.56 -3.69
N LEU A 226 -2.55 1.97 -3.40
CA LEU A 226 -2.20 2.49 -2.07
C LEU A 226 -2.80 3.87 -1.83
N VAL A 227 -2.82 4.74 -2.84
CA VAL A 227 -3.46 6.05 -2.75
C VAL A 227 -4.96 5.89 -2.52
N MET A 228 -5.65 5.03 -3.27
CA MET A 228 -7.08 4.74 -3.07
C MET A 228 -7.36 4.20 -1.67
N ALA A 229 -6.60 3.21 -1.21
CA ALA A 229 -6.74 2.68 0.15
C ALA A 229 -6.44 3.71 1.25
N ALA A 230 -5.55 4.68 0.99
CA ALA A 230 -5.23 5.76 1.92
C ALA A 230 -6.32 6.83 1.98
N LEU A 231 -7.09 7.00 0.90
CA LEU A 231 -8.26 7.89 0.85
C LEU A 231 -9.44 7.31 1.63
N GLU A 232 -9.61 5.99 1.62
CA GLU A 232 -10.61 5.29 2.43
C GLU A 232 -10.22 5.17 3.90
N SER A 233 -8.92 4.97 4.17
CA SER A 233 -8.39 4.81 5.52
C SER A 233 -7.17 5.69 5.73
N GLU A 234 -7.27 6.69 6.63
CA GLU A 234 -6.24 7.69 6.97
C GLU A 234 -4.94 7.08 7.58
N SER A 235 -4.29 6.16 6.88
CA SER A 235 -3.41 5.18 7.52
C SER A 235 -2.02 5.07 6.91
N VAL A 236 -1.73 5.72 5.78
CA VAL A 236 -0.39 5.65 5.17
C VAL A 236 0.09 7.00 4.67
N LEU A 237 -0.76 7.73 3.95
CA LEU A 237 -0.42 9.05 3.40
C LEU A 237 -0.91 10.19 4.33
N PRO A 238 -0.34 11.39 4.20
CA PRO A 238 -0.85 12.60 4.87
C PRO A 238 -2.31 12.89 4.50
N GLU A 239 -2.97 13.75 5.27
CA GLU A 239 -4.32 14.21 4.94
C GLU A 239 -4.35 14.89 3.56
N ALA A 240 -5.42 14.68 2.79
CA ALA A 240 -5.54 15.18 1.42
C ALA A 240 -5.35 16.69 1.26
N LYS A 241 -5.70 17.49 2.27
CA LYS A 241 -5.49 18.96 2.28
C LYS A 241 -4.02 19.38 2.44
N ASN A 242 -3.18 18.47 2.93
CA ASN A 242 -1.78 18.71 3.29
C ASN A 242 -0.81 18.01 2.34
N LEU A 243 -1.25 17.59 1.16
CA LEU A 243 -0.40 16.96 0.15
C LEU A 243 -0.67 17.51 -1.24
N LEU A 244 0.34 17.42 -2.10
CA LEU A 244 0.22 17.63 -3.54
C LEU A 244 0.18 16.26 -4.21
N LEU A 245 -0.77 16.01 -5.12
CA LEU A 245 -0.95 14.69 -5.74
C LEU A 245 -0.75 14.75 -7.25
N VAL A 246 0.11 13.87 -7.76
CA VAL A 246 0.28 13.59 -9.18
C VAL A 246 -0.12 12.15 -9.42
N LEU A 247 -1.09 11.91 -10.31
CA LEU A 247 -1.43 10.57 -10.78
C LEU A 247 -0.83 10.35 -12.17
N ASP A 248 0.33 9.68 -12.20
CA ASP A 248 1.00 9.23 -13.40
C ASP A 248 0.35 7.94 -13.92
N GLU A 249 0.24 7.75 -15.23
CA GLU A 249 -0.54 6.65 -15.82
C GLU A 249 -2.00 6.62 -15.36
N GLY A 250 -2.59 7.82 -15.22
CA GLY A 250 -3.93 8.06 -14.70
C GLY A 250 -5.07 7.36 -15.45
N HIS A 251 -4.82 6.80 -16.62
CA HIS A 251 -5.79 5.97 -17.34
C HIS A 251 -6.15 4.68 -16.60
N HIS A 252 -5.28 4.20 -15.69
CA HIS A 252 -5.56 3.04 -14.84
C HIS A 252 -6.44 3.36 -13.62
N ILE A 253 -6.63 4.64 -13.29
CA ILE A 253 -7.36 5.06 -12.08
C ILE A 253 -8.78 4.51 -11.99
N PRO A 254 -9.62 4.53 -13.06
CA PRO A 254 -10.98 4.01 -12.97
C PRO A 254 -11.03 2.51 -12.63
N GLU A 255 -10.09 1.73 -13.16
CA GLU A 255 -9.97 0.31 -12.86
C GLU A 255 -9.53 0.09 -11.41
N VAL A 256 -8.48 0.77 -10.97
CA VAL A 256 -7.99 0.65 -9.58
C VAL A 256 -9.04 1.10 -8.56
N ALA A 257 -9.82 2.12 -8.87
CA ALA A 257 -10.90 2.59 -8.01
C ALA A 257 -12.06 1.56 -7.93
N ARG A 258 -12.35 0.87 -9.04
CA ARG A 258 -13.33 -0.22 -9.05
C ARG A 258 -12.85 -1.39 -8.21
N ASP A 259 -11.61 -1.83 -8.41
CA ASP A 259 -11.03 -2.97 -7.70
C ASP A 259 -10.97 -2.73 -6.18
N ALA A 260 -10.77 -1.49 -5.73
CA ALA A 260 -10.83 -1.13 -4.31
C ALA A 260 -12.24 -1.34 -3.70
N LEU A 261 -13.28 -1.24 -4.50
CA LEU A 261 -14.68 -1.41 -4.11
C LEU A 261 -15.22 -2.83 -4.38
N GLU A 262 -14.44 -3.69 -5.06
CA GLU A 262 -14.81 -5.07 -5.32
C GLU A 262 -14.42 -5.95 -4.12
N VAL A 263 -15.41 -6.64 -3.54
CA VAL A 263 -15.20 -7.65 -2.51
C VAL A 263 -15.69 -8.99 -3.03
N GLU A 264 -14.75 -9.88 -3.29
CA GLU A 264 -15.03 -11.29 -3.58
C GLU A 264 -14.87 -12.09 -2.29
N GLY A 265 -15.83 -12.97 -2.03
CA GLY A 265 -15.81 -13.83 -0.85
C GLY A 265 -16.53 -15.13 -1.13
N GLU A 266 -15.92 -16.23 -0.72
CA GLU A 266 -16.59 -17.51 -0.73
C GLU A 266 -17.56 -17.58 0.45
N ILE A 267 -18.85 -17.64 0.15
CA ILE A 267 -19.94 -17.73 1.13
C ILE A 267 -20.43 -19.17 1.35
N THR A 268 -19.62 -20.16 0.98
CA THR A 268 -19.98 -21.56 1.19
C THR A 268 -20.07 -21.86 2.69
N LEU A 269 -20.95 -22.79 3.05
CA LEU A 269 -21.09 -23.25 4.43
C LEU A 269 -19.76 -23.70 5.03
N PHE A 270 -18.91 -24.34 4.23
CA PHE A 270 -17.60 -24.79 4.67
C PHE A 270 -16.72 -23.60 5.09
N GLN A 271 -16.59 -22.60 4.22
CA GLN A 271 -15.73 -21.43 4.47
C GLN A 271 -16.24 -20.59 5.65
N LEU A 272 -17.55 -20.35 5.72
CA LEU A 272 -18.17 -19.59 6.81
C LEU A 272 -17.99 -20.27 8.18
N ASN A 273 -18.14 -21.60 8.23
CA ASN A 273 -17.88 -22.36 9.46
C ASN A 273 -16.40 -22.32 9.86
N GLY A 274 -15.49 -22.43 8.89
CA GLY A 274 -14.05 -22.30 9.12
C GLY A 274 -13.65 -20.93 9.68
N GLN A 275 -14.23 -19.84 9.17
CA GLN A 275 -14.03 -18.48 9.70
C GLN A 275 -14.51 -18.35 11.15
N LEU A 276 -15.65 -18.96 11.51
CA LEU A 276 -16.12 -18.97 12.90
C LEU A 276 -15.18 -19.75 13.82
N ASP A 277 -14.67 -20.91 13.38
CA ASP A 277 -13.68 -21.67 14.14
C ASP A 277 -12.38 -20.87 14.35
N ALA A 278 -11.89 -20.22 13.29
CA ALA A 278 -10.74 -19.33 13.37
C ALA A 278 -10.96 -18.19 14.37
N PHE A 279 -12.13 -17.55 14.32
CA PHE A 279 -12.50 -16.48 15.24
C PHE A 279 -12.51 -16.93 16.72
N ILE A 280 -13.14 -18.07 17.03
CA ILE A 280 -13.16 -18.61 18.40
C ILE A 280 -11.73 -18.86 18.89
N ARG A 281 -10.91 -19.56 18.07
CA ARG A 281 -9.51 -19.85 18.40
C ARG A 281 -8.71 -18.58 18.65
N HIS A 282 -8.89 -17.55 17.82
CA HIS A 282 -8.21 -16.26 17.99
C HIS A 282 -8.59 -15.55 19.28
N VAL A 283 -9.87 -15.53 19.65
CA VAL A 283 -10.30 -14.91 20.92
C VAL A 283 -9.73 -15.69 22.11
N GLU A 284 -9.78 -17.02 22.10
CA GLU A 284 -9.21 -17.85 23.16
C GLU A 284 -7.71 -17.58 23.34
N GLN A 285 -6.95 -17.57 22.24
CA GLN A 285 -5.51 -17.32 22.25
C GLN A 285 -5.17 -15.90 22.70
N TYR A 286 -5.93 -14.89 22.23
CA TYR A 286 -5.72 -13.51 22.64
C TYR A 286 -5.88 -13.33 24.15
N LEU A 287 -6.86 -13.99 24.78
CA LEU A 287 -7.09 -13.91 26.22
C LEU A 287 -6.01 -14.61 27.06
N VAL A 288 -5.36 -15.63 26.50
CA VAL A 288 -4.22 -16.29 27.15
C VAL A 288 -3.02 -15.34 27.18
N GLN A 289 -2.72 -14.70 26.05
CA GLN A 289 -1.55 -13.81 25.91
C GLN A 289 -1.77 -12.42 26.52
N PHE A 290 -2.97 -11.88 26.35
CA PHE A 290 -3.36 -10.55 26.80
C PHE A 290 -4.59 -10.68 27.68
N ARG A 291 -4.40 -10.52 29.00
CA ARG A 291 -5.52 -10.46 29.95
C ARG A 291 -5.94 -9.00 30.15
N PRO A 292 -6.95 -8.49 29.42
CA PRO A 292 -7.42 -7.13 29.61
C PRO A 292 -7.94 -6.96 31.05
N THR A 293 -7.64 -5.82 31.66
CA THR A 293 -8.10 -5.46 33.00
C THR A 293 -9.63 -5.38 33.09
N LYS A 294 -10.29 -5.12 31.96
CA LYS A 294 -11.74 -5.18 31.78
C LYS A 294 -12.06 -6.02 30.54
N PRO A 295 -12.28 -7.33 30.68
CA PRO A 295 -12.56 -8.19 29.54
C PRO A 295 -13.90 -7.82 28.89
N PRO A 296 -13.97 -7.71 27.56
CA PRO A 296 -15.24 -7.51 26.85
C PRO A 296 -16.15 -8.72 27.03
N ALA A 297 -17.46 -8.58 26.80
CA ALA A 297 -18.43 -9.66 27.01
C ALA A 297 -18.15 -10.93 26.19
N LEU A 298 -17.56 -10.76 25.00
CA LEU A 298 -17.13 -11.85 24.11
C LEU A 298 -15.84 -12.56 24.57
N ALA A 299 -15.18 -12.07 25.63
CA ALA A 299 -14.04 -12.75 26.23
C ALA A 299 -14.46 -13.96 27.10
N ASN A 300 -15.74 -14.14 27.37
CA ASN A 300 -16.25 -15.35 28.01
C ASN A 300 -16.34 -16.46 26.94
N ILE A 301 -15.35 -17.36 26.94
CA ILE A 301 -15.20 -18.43 25.94
C ILE A 301 -16.48 -19.29 25.82
N PRO A 302 -17.07 -19.81 26.91
CA PRO A 302 -18.34 -20.55 26.81
C PRO A 302 -19.46 -19.77 26.13
N ARG A 303 -19.62 -18.48 26.49
CA ARG A 303 -20.64 -17.62 25.88
C ARG A 303 -20.38 -17.36 24.40
N LEU A 304 -19.11 -17.16 24.03
CA LEU A 304 -18.68 -16.99 22.65
C LEU A 304 -19.04 -18.23 21.82
N GLN A 305 -18.69 -19.41 22.31
CA GLN A 305 -19.00 -20.68 21.66
C GLN A 305 -20.51 -20.87 21.48
N THR A 306 -21.33 -20.50 22.47
CA THR A 306 -22.80 -20.52 22.33
C THR A 306 -23.28 -19.57 21.23
N HIS A 307 -22.77 -18.34 21.17
CA HIS A 307 -23.17 -17.39 20.12
C HIS A 307 -22.73 -17.86 18.73
N CYS A 308 -21.51 -18.40 18.60
CA CYS A 308 -21.05 -18.97 17.34
C CYS A 308 -21.90 -20.18 16.91
N ALA A 309 -22.34 -21.03 17.84
CA ALA A 309 -23.26 -22.13 17.52
C ALA A 309 -24.60 -21.64 16.93
N THR A 310 -25.19 -20.58 17.51
CA THR A 310 -26.39 -19.94 16.94
C THR A 310 -26.14 -19.36 15.55
N ILE A 311 -24.99 -18.74 15.31
CA ILE A 311 -24.63 -18.25 13.97
C ILE A 311 -24.51 -19.41 12.98
N ARG A 312 -23.96 -20.56 13.38
CA ARG A 312 -23.89 -21.75 12.52
C ARG A 312 -25.26 -22.26 12.11
N GLU A 313 -26.20 -22.30 13.04
CA GLU A 313 -27.59 -22.68 12.74
C GLU A 313 -28.18 -21.74 11.66
N HIS A 314 -27.99 -20.42 11.81
CA HIS A 314 -28.44 -19.46 10.80
C HIS A 314 -27.72 -19.58 9.46
N PHE A 315 -26.43 -19.92 9.44
CA PHE A 315 -25.72 -20.20 8.18
C PHE A 315 -26.31 -21.42 7.48
N THR A 316 -26.64 -22.49 8.22
CA THR A 316 -27.33 -23.67 7.68
C THR A 316 -28.69 -23.31 7.10
N GLU A 317 -29.53 -22.58 7.84
CA GLU A 317 -30.84 -22.12 7.36
C GLU A 317 -30.71 -21.28 6.08
N LEU A 318 -29.76 -20.34 6.05
CA LEU A 318 -29.51 -19.50 4.88
C LEU A 318 -29.04 -20.33 3.68
N ALA A 319 -28.20 -21.32 3.90
CA ALA A 319 -27.71 -22.20 2.84
C ALA A 319 -28.84 -23.05 2.24
N GLU A 320 -29.75 -23.58 3.07
CA GLU A 320 -30.92 -24.31 2.59
C GLU A 320 -31.84 -23.43 1.72
N ILE A 321 -32.09 -22.19 2.16
CA ILE A 321 -32.91 -21.22 1.41
C ILE A 321 -32.25 -20.84 0.09
N THR A 322 -30.95 -20.53 0.13
CA THR A 322 -30.21 -20.09 -1.07
C THR A 322 -30.01 -21.23 -2.07
N GLN A 323 -29.82 -22.47 -1.61
CA GLN A 323 -29.73 -23.64 -2.48
C GLN A 323 -31.02 -23.86 -3.29
N ALA A 324 -32.19 -23.55 -2.73
CA ALA A 324 -33.45 -23.60 -3.45
C ALA A 324 -33.61 -22.49 -4.51
N LEU A 325 -32.82 -21.41 -4.41
CA LEU A 325 -32.83 -20.27 -5.34
C LEU A 325 -31.72 -20.33 -6.40
N LEU A 326 -30.72 -21.20 -6.21
CA LEU A 326 -29.62 -21.38 -7.14
C LEU A 326 -30.02 -22.34 -8.28
N PRO A 327 -29.59 -22.06 -9.53
CA PRO A 327 -29.93 -22.90 -10.68
C PRO A 327 -29.34 -24.32 -10.54
N GLU A 328 -30.10 -25.35 -10.97
CA GLU A 328 -29.72 -26.76 -10.89
C GLU A 328 -28.46 -27.13 -11.72
N ARG A 329 -28.05 -26.24 -12.65
CA ARG A 329 -26.80 -26.33 -13.40
C ARG A 329 -26.01 -25.04 -13.21
N GLY A 330 -24.83 -25.16 -12.61
CA GLY A 330 -23.83 -24.10 -12.64
C GLY A 330 -23.21 -24.03 -14.03
N GLU A 331 -23.81 -23.26 -14.94
CA GLU A 331 -23.06 -22.76 -16.10
C GLU A 331 -22.10 -21.68 -15.58
N ALA A 332 -20.98 -22.13 -15.01
CA ALA A 332 -19.95 -21.26 -14.45
C ALA A 332 -19.44 -20.25 -15.50
N GLU A 333 -19.54 -20.57 -16.80
CA GLU A 333 -19.11 -19.68 -17.88
C GLU A 333 -20.15 -18.60 -18.26
N GLU A 334 -21.46 -18.81 -18.06
CA GLU A 334 -22.48 -17.83 -18.49
C GLU A 334 -22.65 -16.69 -17.48
N TYR A 335 -22.55 -16.97 -16.18
CA TYR A 335 -22.71 -15.96 -15.12
C TYR A 335 -21.44 -15.14 -14.83
N LEU A 336 -20.25 -15.66 -15.14
CA LEU A 336 -19.02 -14.87 -15.13
C LEU A 336 -18.98 -13.83 -16.27
N SER A 337 -19.79 -14.01 -17.33
CA SER A 337 -19.89 -13.04 -18.43
C SER A 337 -20.78 -11.83 -18.12
N ASN A 338 -21.69 -11.96 -17.15
CA ASN A 338 -22.56 -10.88 -16.70
C ASN A 338 -22.20 -10.46 -15.27
N ARG A 339 -21.19 -9.58 -15.17
CA ARG A 339 -20.85 -8.81 -13.95
C ARG A 339 -22.08 -8.09 -13.41
N ILE A 340 -22.83 -8.71 -12.50
CA ILE A 340 -23.84 -8.02 -11.69
C ILE A 340 -23.11 -7.40 -10.50
N ALA A 341 -22.56 -6.21 -10.72
CA ALA A 341 -22.09 -5.33 -9.66
C ALA A 341 -23.33 -4.81 -8.90
N SER A 342 -23.51 -5.23 -7.65
CA SER A 342 -24.49 -4.62 -6.76
C SER A 342 -23.89 -3.33 -6.18
N MET A 343 -24.12 -2.23 -6.90
CA MET A 343 -23.64 -0.89 -6.57
C MET A 343 -24.51 -0.28 -5.47
N PHE A 344 -24.03 -0.23 -4.23
CA PHE A 344 -24.57 0.67 -3.21
C PHE A 344 -24.01 2.08 -3.44
N HIS A 345 -24.87 2.99 -3.90
CA HIS A 345 -24.56 4.40 -4.05
C HIS A 345 -24.34 5.03 -2.67
N LEU A 346 -23.14 5.56 -2.43
CA LEU A 346 -22.88 6.55 -1.37
C LEU A 346 -22.39 7.83 -2.04
N ASP A 347 -23.29 8.81 -2.05
CA ASP A 347 -23.03 10.17 -2.49
C ASP A 347 -22.04 10.88 -1.57
N ASN A 348 -21.24 11.77 -2.20
CA ASN A 348 -20.36 12.79 -1.62
C ASN A 348 -18.98 12.37 -1.11
N LEU A 349 -18.00 12.41 -2.01
CA LEU A 349 -16.62 12.81 -1.69
C LEU A 349 -16.01 13.54 -2.90
N VAL A 350 -15.88 14.87 -2.76
CA VAL A 350 -15.23 15.74 -3.75
C VAL A 350 -13.76 15.88 -3.34
N LEU A 351 -12.84 15.32 -4.14
CA LEU A 351 -11.40 15.37 -3.89
C LEU A 351 -10.62 15.75 -5.17
N MET A 352 -9.84 16.83 -5.05
CA MET A 352 -8.38 16.90 -5.24
C MET A 352 -7.55 16.23 -6.37
N TYR A 353 -8.00 15.69 -7.51
CA TYR A 353 -7.10 14.89 -8.41
C TYR A 353 -6.57 15.55 -9.70
N LEU A 354 -5.24 15.56 -9.88
CA LEU A 354 -4.55 15.69 -11.17
C LEU A 354 -4.44 14.30 -11.83
N ILE A 355 -5.04 14.09 -13.01
CA ILE A 355 -5.01 12.79 -13.73
C ILE A 355 -4.18 12.97 -15.02
N ILE A 356 -3.09 12.21 -15.19
CA ILE A 356 -2.26 12.28 -16.41
C ILE A 356 -2.40 10.98 -17.19
N ILE A 357 -3.08 11.04 -18.34
CA ILE A 357 -3.41 9.87 -19.19
C ILE A 357 -2.31 9.68 -20.24
N ASP A 358 -1.67 8.50 -20.28
CA ASP A 358 -0.92 8.01 -21.43
C ASP A 358 -1.66 6.81 -22.07
N HIS A 359 -1.37 6.50 -23.32
CA HIS A 359 -1.94 5.37 -24.07
C HIS A 359 -0.94 4.23 -24.27
#